data_AF-A0A2X3IX60-F1
#
_entry.id   AF-A0A2X3IX60-F1
#
_cell.length_a   1.000
_cell.length_b   1.000
_cell.length_c   1.000
_cell.angle_alpha   90.00
_cell.angle_beta   90.00
_cell.angle_gamma   90.00
#
_symmetry.space_group_name_H-M   'P 1'
#
loop_
_entity.id
_entity.type
_entity.pdbx_description
1 polymer ?
#
loop_
_entity_poly.entity_id
_entity_poly.type
_entity_poly.pdbx_seq_one_letter_code
_entity_poly.pdbx_strand_id
1 'polypeptide(L)' 'MTAFGKKWLTGLVTGALMAVSAGSLAAEQKTLHVYNWSDYIAPDTVANFEKETGIKVVYDVF' A
#
# COMPACT_ATOMS: atom_id res chain seq x y z
N MET A 1 -0.41 35.21 34.56
CA MET A 1 -1.48 34.55 33.79
C MET A 1 -1.03 34.42 32.33
N THR A 2 -0.24 33.39 31.98
CA THR A 2 0.28 33.22 30.59
C THR A 2 0.27 31.75 30.13
N ALA A 3 -0.32 30.85 30.90
CA ALA A 3 -0.29 29.40 30.62
C ALA A 3 -1.40 28.93 29.66
N PHE A 4 -2.45 29.72 29.44
CA PHE A 4 -3.64 29.28 28.70
C PHE A 4 -3.43 29.29 27.17
N GLY A 5 -2.76 30.32 26.63
CA GLY A 5 -2.46 30.41 25.19
C GLY A 5 -1.43 29.37 24.71
N LYS A 6 -0.52 28.93 25.59
CA LYS A 6 0.51 27.95 25.27
C LYS A 6 -0.06 26.53 25.11
N LYS A 7 -1.09 26.18 25.91
CA LYS A 7 -1.78 24.88 25.83
C LYS A 7 -2.55 24.68 24.52
N TRP A 8 -3.18 25.74 24.00
CA TRP A 8 -3.89 25.71 22.71
C TRP A 8 -2.94 25.56 21.54
N LEU A 9 -1.80 26.27 21.56
CA LEU A 9 -0.77 26.16 20.54
C LEU A 9 -0.14 24.76 20.50
N THR A 10 0.05 24.15 21.68
CA THR A 10 0.60 22.79 21.78
C THR A 10 -0.39 21.75 21.23
N GLY A 11 -1.68 21.88 21.55
CA GLY A 11 -2.72 20.97 21.03
C GLY A 11 -2.87 21.04 19.50
N LEU A 12 -2.75 22.23 18.91
CA LEU A 12 -2.83 22.44 17.46
C LEU A 12 -1.62 21.82 16.74
N VAL A 13 -0.42 21.96 17.31
CA VAL A 13 0.81 21.35 16.79
C VAL A 13 0.77 19.82 16.90
N THR A 14 0.32 19.26 18.02
CA THR A 14 0.19 17.81 18.19
C THR A 14 -0.88 17.22 17.25
N GLY A 15 -2.00 17.91 17.04
CA GLY A 15 -3.03 17.50 16.08
C GLY A 15 -2.54 17.50 14.63
N ALA A 16 -1.75 18.51 14.23
CA ALA A 16 -1.17 18.59 12.90
C ALA A 16 -0.13 17.47 12.65
N LEU A 17 0.67 17.11 13.64
CA LEU A 17 1.63 16.00 13.57
C LEU A 17 0.94 14.63 13.40
N MET A 18 -0.20 14.41 14.06
CA MET A 18 -0.99 13.17 13.94
C MET A 18 -1.75 13.04 12.60
N ALA A 19 -2.06 14.16 11.95
CA ALA A 19 -2.70 14.16 10.63
C ALA A 19 -1.71 13.82 9.49
N VAL A 20 -0.43 14.14 9.66
CA VAL A 20 0.62 13.81 8.67
C VAL A 20 0.99 12.34 8.68
N SER A 21 0.93 11.65 9.83
CA SER A 21 1.24 10.22 9.93
C SER A 21 0.20 9.29 9.30
N ALA A 22 -1.01 9.77 9.02
CA ALA A 22 -2.06 8.99 8.35
C ALA A 22 -1.94 9.01 6.80
N GLY A 23 -1.06 9.85 6.24
CA GLY A 23 -1.08 10.21 4.82
C GLY A 23 -0.23 9.38 3.86
N SER A 24 0.55 8.37 4.31
CA SER A 24 1.58 7.77 3.44
C SER A 24 1.63 6.25 3.38
N LEU A 25 0.57 5.55 3.78
CA LEU A 25 0.40 4.13 3.42
C LEU A 25 -0.38 4.01 2.11
N ALA A 26 0.04 4.74 1.06
CA ALA A 26 -0.29 4.32 -0.29
C ALA A 26 0.49 3.02 -0.51
N ALA A 27 -0.18 1.88 -0.33
CA ALA A 27 0.43 0.57 -0.55
C ALA A 27 0.99 0.56 -1.98
N GLU A 28 2.31 0.51 -2.09
CA GLU A 28 2.98 0.39 -3.39
C GLU A 28 2.38 -0.82 -4.11
N GLN A 29 1.88 -0.59 -5.32
CA GLN A 29 1.27 -1.66 -6.10
C GLN A 29 2.35 -2.67 -6.48
N LYS A 30 2.33 -3.83 -5.83
CA LYS A 30 3.35 -4.87 -5.99
C LYS A 30 3.17 -5.59 -7.33
N THR A 31 4.27 -5.80 -8.04
CA THR A 31 4.31 -6.57 -9.29
C THR A 31 5.24 -7.78 -9.13
N LEU A 32 4.78 -8.95 -9.54
CA LEU A 32 5.53 -10.20 -9.59
C LEU A 32 5.82 -10.56 -11.05
N HIS A 33 7.08 -10.86 -11.35
CA HIS A 33 7.49 -11.37 -12.66
C HIS A 33 7.70 -12.88 -12.58
N VAL A 34 6.99 -13.63 -13.41
CA VAL A 34 7.03 -15.10 -13.46
C VAL A 34 7.47 -15.54 -14.84
N TYR A 35 8.44 -16.45 -14.87
CA TYR A 35 8.87 -17.13 -16.10
C TYR A 35 8.66 -18.63 -15.92
N ASN A 36 7.85 -19.23 -16.79
CA ASN A 36 7.47 -20.64 -16.68
C ASN A 36 7.40 -21.32 -18.06
N TRP A 37 7.28 -22.63 -18.07
CA TRP A 37 7.05 -23.42 -19.28
C TRP A 37 5.64 -23.15 -19.86
N SER A 38 5.54 -23.19 -21.19
CA SER A 38 4.27 -23.15 -21.90
C SER A 38 3.31 -24.28 -21.46
N ASP A 39 2.01 -24.00 -21.45
CA ASP A 39 0.93 -24.93 -21.07
C ASP A 39 1.01 -25.54 -19.65
N TYR A 40 1.81 -24.96 -18.75
CA TYR A 40 2.05 -25.48 -17.40
C TYR A 40 1.27 -24.77 -16.28
N ILE A 41 0.20 -24.06 -16.64
CA ILE A 41 -0.66 -23.34 -15.70
C ILE A 41 -2.12 -23.38 -16.17
N ALA A 42 -3.07 -23.43 -15.22
CA ALA A 42 -4.48 -23.31 -15.58
C ALA A 42 -4.81 -21.87 -16.04
N PRO A 43 -5.76 -21.69 -16.97
CA PRO A 43 -6.05 -20.38 -17.57
C PRO A 43 -6.48 -19.28 -16.60
N ASP A 44 -7.02 -19.65 -15.44
CA ASP A 44 -7.58 -18.75 -14.44
C ASP A 44 -6.68 -18.52 -13.22
N THR A 45 -5.58 -19.27 -13.07
CA THR A 45 -4.70 -19.20 -11.90
C THR A 45 -4.17 -17.79 -11.65
N VAL A 46 -3.67 -17.11 -12.69
CA VAL A 46 -3.10 -15.76 -12.56
C VAL A 46 -4.19 -14.76 -12.15
N ALA A 47 -5.34 -14.79 -12.80
CA ALA A 47 -6.44 -13.88 -12.50
C ALA A 47 -6.97 -14.07 -11.07
N ASN A 48 -7.12 -15.31 -10.61
CA ASN A 48 -7.55 -15.62 -9.26
C ASN A 48 -6.51 -15.15 -8.23
N PHE A 49 -5.22 -15.34 -8.50
CA PHE A 49 -4.13 -14.86 -7.64
C PHE A 49 -4.11 -13.32 -7.53
N GLU A 50 -4.23 -12.60 -8.65
CA GLU A 50 -4.28 -11.12 -8.62
C GLU A 50 -5.47 -10.63 -7.81
N LYS A 51 -6.63 -11.29 -7.93
CA LYS A 51 -7.86 -10.94 -7.20
C LYS A 51 -7.71 -11.14 -5.70
N GLU A 52 -7.08 -12.23 -5.28
CA GLU A 52 -6.90 -12.57 -3.86
C GLU A 52 -5.85 -11.68 -3.18
N THR A 53 -4.77 -11.37 -3.89
CA THR A 53 -3.59 -10.72 -3.28
C THR A 53 -3.48 -9.23 -3.59
N GLY A 54 -4.13 -8.74 -4.65
CA GLY A 54 -3.90 -7.40 -5.20
C GLY A 54 -2.54 -7.22 -5.88
N ILE A 55 -1.75 -8.30 -6.03
CA ILE A 55 -0.44 -8.28 -6.70
C ILE A 55 -0.65 -8.43 -8.20
N LYS A 56 0.02 -7.59 -8.99
CA LYS A 56 0.04 -7.72 -10.45
C LYS A 56 1.05 -8.76 -10.89
N VAL A 57 0.71 -9.57 -11.88
CA VAL A 57 1.59 -10.61 -12.40
C VAL A 57 1.93 -10.32 -13.86
N VAL A 58 3.23 -10.24 -14.15
CA VAL A 58 3.78 -10.32 -15.50
C VAL A 58 4.22 -11.76 -15.70
N TYR A 59 3.58 -12.45 -16.64
CA TYR A 59 3.81 -13.87 -16.89
C TYR A 59 4.38 -14.06 -18.30
N ASP A 60 5.62 -14.52 -18.38
CA ASP A 60 6.31 -14.84 -19.61
C ASP A 60 6.53 -16.35 -19.72
N VAL A 61 6.63 -16.83 -20.95
CA VAL A 61 6.77 -18.27 -21.26
C VAL A 61 8.10 -18.60 -21.94
N PHE A 62 8.62 -19.78 -21.63
CA PHE A 62 9.67 -20.47 -22.38
C PHE A 62 9.07 -21.50 -23.35
#